data_AF-A0A3Q0JEM9-F1
#
_entry.id   AF-A0A3Q0JEM9-F1
#
_cell.length_a   1.000
_cell.length_b   1.000
_cell.length_c   1.000
_cell.angle_alpha   90.00
_cell.angle_beta   90.00
_cell.angle_gamma   90.00
#
_symmetry.space_group_name_H-M   'P 1'
#
loop_
_entity.id
_entity.type
_entity.pdbx_description
1 polymer ?
#
loop_
_entity_poly.entity_id
_entity_poly.type
_entity_poly.pdbx_seq_one_letter_code
_entity_poly.pdbx_strand_id
1 'polypeptide(L)'
;MVLDFEPISGQSTDGTRILNTQFISPFRTGYVRCKGVCMPEYYVNFAEDIINMDVRDDDVWVCSFPKTGTTWTQEMVWCIANNLDFDKISKNPWSNDSFPMLSIHQDLKSIIQQTGKFLDHPLSTPDILQLEDHLSFESMKENQHIADSC
;
A
#
# COMPACT_ATOMS: atom_id res chain seq x y z
N MET A 1 -13.91 20.26 3.07
CA MET A 1 -14.82 19.14 3.43
C MET A 1 -14.70 18.92 4.92
N VAL A 2 -15.79 18.89 5.69
CA VAL A 2 -15.70 18.72 7.15
C VAL A 2 -15.61 17.22 7.47
N LEU A 3 -14.66 16.84 8.34
CA LEU A 3 -14.52 15.49 8.87
C LEU A 3 -15.05 15.45 10.30
N ASP A 4 -15.97 14.53 10.57
CA ASP A 4 -16.45 14.23 11.92
C ASP A 4 -15.82 12.93 12.41
N PHE A 5 -15.32 12.97 13.65
CA PHE A 5 -14.67 11.83 14.29
C PHE A 5 -15.43 11.44 15.56
N GLU A 6 -16.04 10.25 15.53
CA GLU A 6 -16.77 9.70 16.67
C GLU A 6 -15.91 8.63 17.36
N PRO A 7 -15.53 8.78 18.64
CA PRO A 7 -14.77 7.77 19.36
C PRO A 7 -15.51 6.43 19.40
N ILE A 8 -14.80 5.33 19.14
CA ILE A 8 -15.35 3.98 19.28
C ILE A 8 -15.06 3.49 20.70
N SER A 9 -15.87 3.96 21.67
CA SER A 9 -15.76 3.59 23.09
C SER A 9 -16.90 2.67 23.55
N GLY A 10 -16.58 1.62 24.32
CA GLY A 10 -17.55 0.84 25.11
C GLY A 10 -17.88 -0.58 24.61
N GLN A 11 -18.28 -1.46 25.53
CA GLN A 11 -18.57 -2.90 25.33
C GLN A 11 -19.86 -3.20 24.53
N SER A 12 -20.39 -2.26 23.74
CA SER A 12 -21.77 -2.39 23.23
C SER A 12 -21.95 -3.34 22.03
N THR A 13 -20.85 -3.77 21.38
CA THR A 13 -20.88 -4.77 20.29
C THR A 13 -19.61 -5.62 20.29
N ASP A 14 -19.70 -6.85 19.77
CA ASP A 14 -18.55 -7.76 19.67
C ASP A 14 -17.36 -7.15 18.91
N GLY A 15 -17.62 -6.32 17.90
CA GLY A 15 -16.58 -5.63 17.12
C GLY A 15 -15.76 -4.65 17.95
N THR A 16 -16.41 -3.83 18.80
CA THR A 16 -15.69 -2.86 19.66
C THR A 16 -14.81 -3.56 20.69
N ARG A 17 -15.26 -4.70 21.22
CA ARG A 17 -14.46 -5.49 22.16
C ARG A 17 -13.20 -6.04 21.47
N ILE A 18 -13.33 -6.58 20.26
CA ILE A 18 -12.19 -7.12 19.51
C ILE A 18 -11.17 -6.02 19.20
N LEU A 19 -11.63 -4.86 18.71
CA LEU A 19 -10.75 -3.72 18.42
C LEU A 19 -9.93 -3.28 19.63
N ASN A 20 -10.58 -3.15 20.79
CA ASN A 20 -9.94 -2.65 21.99
C ASN A 20 -9.16 -3.71 22.80
N THR A 21 -9.24 -4.99 22.43
CA THR A 21 -8.52 -6.07 23.14
C THR A 21 -7.44 -6.74 22.30
N GLN A 22 -7.67 -6.89 20.99
CA GLN A 22 -6.75 -7.59 20.09
C GLN A 22 -5.93 -6.64 19.23
N PHE A 23 -6.45 -5.43 18.98
CA PHE A 23 -5.84 -4.49 18.04
C PHE A 23 -5.38 -3.17 18.68
N ILE A 24 -5.23 -3.13 20.00
CA ILE A 24 -4.51 -2.07 20.71
C ILE A 24 -3.06 -2.53 20.92
N SER A 25 -2.13 -1.62 20.72
CA SER A 25 -0.70 -1.83 20.97
C SER A 25 -0.09 -0.54 21.54
N PRO A 26 1.17 -0.54 21.99
CA PRO A 26 1.84 0.71 22.39
C PRO A 26 1.83 1.80 21.30
N PHE A 27 1.72 1.40 20.03
CA PHE A 27 1.67 2.29 18.87
C PHE A 27 0.25 2.57 18.36
N ARG A 28 -0.77 1.90 18.93
CA ARG A 28 -2.16 2.07 18.52
C ARG A 28 -3.07 2.14 19.74
N THR A 29 -3.46 3.36 20.08
CA THR A 29 -4.15 3.70 21.34
C THR A 29 -5.66 3.58 21.29
N GLY A 30 -6.26 3.61 20.09
CA GLY A 30 -7.71 3.61 19.95
C GLY A 30 -8.19 3.70 18.51
N TYR A 31 -9.50 3.81 18.37
CA TYR A 31 -10.19 3.88 17.09
C TYR A 31 -11.31 4.93 17.11
N VAL A 32 -11.51 5.57 15.96
CA VAL A 32 -12.58 6.52 15.70
C VAL A 32 -13.37 6.08 14.48
N ARG A 33 -14.64 6.45 14.43
CA ARG A 33 -15.47 6.33 13.23
C ARG A 33 -15.43 7.67 12.50
N CYS A 34 -15.07 7.62 11.22
CA CYS A 34 -15.08 8.77 10.32
C CYS A 34 -15.82 8.36 9.06
N LYS A 35 -16.88 9.10 8.68
CA LYS A 35 -17.73 8.79 7.52
C LYS A 35 -18.21 7.33 7.45
N GLY A 36 -18.54 6.74 8.58
CA GLY A 36 -19.01 5.36 8.68
C GLY A 36 -17.91 4.29 8.67
N VAL A 37 -16.64 4.66 8.46
CA VAL A 37 -15.49 3.73 8.44
C VAL A 37 -14.71 3.80 9.76
N CYS A 38 -14.17 2.66 10.19
CA CYS A 38 -13.32 2.56 11.39
C CYS A 38 -11.87 2.93 11.04
N MET A 39 -11.34 3.95 11.69
CA MET A 39 -9.97 4.44 11.51
C MET A 39 -9.22 4.40 12.85
N PRO A 40 -7.88 4.21 12.85
CA PRO A 40 -7.08 4.41 14.05
C PRO A 40 -7.26 5.83 14.59
N GLU A 41 -7.27 6.01 15.91
CA GLU A 41 -7.38 7.32 16.55
C GLU A 41 -6.28 8.29 16.08
N TYR A 42 -5.07 7.77 15.86
CA TYR A 42 -3.94 8.56 15.35
C TYR A 42 -4.22 9.26 14.00
N TYR A 43 -5.15 8.73 13.17
CA TYR A 43 -5.58 9.34 11.91
C TYR A 43 -6.06 10.79 12.08
N VAL A 44 -6.70 11.09 13.22
CA VAL A 44 -7.24 12.44 13.51
C VAL A 44 -6.15 13.51 13.39
N ASN A 45 -4.90 13.19 13.73
CA ASN A 45 -3.80 14.16 13.78
C ASN A 45 -3.35 14.66 12.40
N PHE A 46 -3.66 13.94 11.32
CA PHE A 46 -3.16 14.26 9.97
C PHE A 46 -4.25 14.10 8.89
N ALA A 47 -5.50 13.86 9.28
CA ALA A 47 -6.60 13.70 8.35
C ALA A 47 -6.89 14.97 7.54
N GLU A 48 -6.77 16.15 8.16
CA GLU A 48 -6.92 17.43 7.47
C GLU A 48 -5.81 17.67 6.46
N ASP A 49 -4.56 17.35 6.82
CA ASP A 49 -3.40 17.47 5.92
C ASP A 49 -3.55 16.58 4.69
N ILE A 50 -4.05 15.34 4.85
CA ILE A 50 -4.32 14.44 3.72
C ILE A 50 -5.39 15.03 2.80
N ILE A 51 -6.47 15.58 3.36
CA ILE A 51 -7.58 16.13 2.55
C ILE A 51 -7.19 17.40 1.81
N ASN A 52 -6.33 18.21 2.43
CA ASN A 52 -5.87 19.48 1.87
C ASN A 52 -4.52 19.36 1.17
N MET A 53 -4.03 18.13 0.95
CA MET A 53 -2.76 17.89 0.27
C MET A 53 -2.82 18.46 -1.15
N ASP A 54 -1.77 19.16 -1.56
CA ASP A 54 -1.63 19.65 -2.93
C ASP A 54 -1.46 18.47 -3.90
N VAL A 55 -2.50 18.19 -4.68
CA VAL A 55 -2.49 17.14 -5.71
C VAL A 55 -1.95 17.70 -7.02
N ARG A 56 -1.04 16.97 -7.65
CA ARG A 56 -0.46 17.28 -8.96
C ARG A 56 -1.06 16.38 -10.04
N ASP A 57 -1.00 16.85 -11.28
CA ASP A 57 -1.54 16.12 -12.43
C ASP A 57 -0.74 14.84 -12.76
N ASP A 58 0.50 14.73 -12.28
CA ASP A 58 1.39 13.58 -12.44
C ASP A 58 1.40 12.62 -11.23
N ASP A 59 0.57 12.87 -10.21
CA ASP A 59 0.50 12.01 -9.04
C ASP A 59 -0.19 10.67 -9.36
N VAL A 60 0.44 9.57 -8.93
CA VAL A 60 -0.10 8.21 -9.06
C VAL A 60 -0.50 7.67 -7.70
N TRP A 61 -1.76 7.26 -7.57
CA TRP A 61 -2.33 6.77 -6.32
C TRP A 61 -2.49 5.25 -6.33
N VAL A 62 -1.85 4.57 -5.37
CA VAL A 62 -2.06 3.15 -5.10
C VAL A 62 -2.98 3.02 -3.88
N CYS A 63 -4.26 2.72 -4.11
CA CYS A 63 -5.25 2.62 -3.05
C CYS A 63 -5.81 1.19 -2.95
N SER A 64 -5.66 0.56 -1.79
CA SER A 64 -6.35 -0.69 -1.49
C SER A 64 -6.57 -0.85 0.02
N PHE A 65 -7.34 -1.87 0.40
CA PHE A 65 -7.44 -2.24 1.81
C PHE A 65 -6.11 -2.84 2.30
N PRO A 66 -5.76 -2.67 3.59
CA PRO A 66 -4.56 -3.28 4.13
C PRO A 66 -4.53 -4.79 3.85
N LYS A 67 -3.33 -5.33 3.58
CA LYS A 67 -3.07 -6.76 3.29
C LYS A 67 -3.57 -7.27 1.94
N THR A 68 -3.94 -6.40 1.00
CA THR A 68 -4.38 -6.83 -0.34
C THR A 68 -3.36 -6.56 -1.45
N GLY A 69 -2.05 -6.59 -1.15
CA GLY A 69 -1.00 -6.52 -2.18
C GLY A 69 -0.54 -5.10 -2.57
N THR A 70 -0.66 -4.11 -1.68
CA THR A 70 -0.15 -2.75 -1.92
C THR A 70 1.35 -2.69 -2.16
N THR A 71 2.16 -3.49 -1.45
CA THR A 71 3.63 -3.48 -1.57
C THR A 71 4.10 -3.75 -3.00
N TRP A 72 3.63 -4.85 -3.60
CA TRP A 72 4.02 -5.21 -4.95
C TRP A 72 3.52 -4.24 -6.01
N THR A 73 2.32 -3.69 -5.78
CA THR A 73 1.73 -2.71 -6.70
C THR A 73 2.53 -1.42 -6.67
N GLN A 74 2.99 -1.00 -5.50
CA GLN A 74 3.88 0.16 -5.36
C GLN A 74 5.21 -0.08 -6.08
N GLU A 75 5.84 -1.25 -5.88
CA GLU A 75 7.09 -1.61 -6.55
C GLU A 75 6.94 -1.66 -8.08
N MET A 76 5.86 -2.28 -8.58
CA MET A 76 5.56 -2.31 -10.00
C MET A 76 5.37 -0.91 -10.59
N VAL A 77 4.55 -0.06 -9.96
CA VAL A 77 4.31 1.32 -10.41
C VAL A 77 5.61 2.11 -10.42
N TRP A 78 6.43 1.95 -9.38
CA TRP A 78 7.72 2.62 -9.27
C TRP A 78 8.67 2.18 -10.39
N CYS A 79 8.82 0.87 -10.64
CA CYS A 79 9.64 0.32 -11.72
C CYS A 79 9.26 0.94 -13.06
N ILE A 80 7.96 0.95 -13.37
CA ILE A 80 7.47 1.43 -14.66
C ILE A 80 7.71 2.94 -14.81
N ALA A 81 7.39 3.73 -13.78
CA ALA A 81 7.60 5.17 -13.79
C ALA A 81 9.08 5.58 -13.86
N ASN A 82 10.00 4.71 -13.41
CA ASN A 82 11.44 4.98 -13.37
C ASN A 82 12.25 4.21 -14.42
N ASN A 83 11.64 3.81 -15.54
CA ASN A 83 12.33 3.11 -16.65
C ASN A 83 13.04 1.81 -16.24
N LEU A 84 12.45 1.04 -15.31
CA LEU A 84 12.99 -0.22 -14.80
C LEU A 84 14.39 -0.09 -14.16
N ASP A 85 14.65 1.01 -13.45
CA ASP A 85 15.91 1.23 -12.71
C ASP A 85 15.92 0.46 -11.37
N PHE A 86 16.19 -0.85 -11.44
CA PHE A 86 16.20 -1.74 -10.28
C PHE A 86 17.28 -1.40 -9.23
N ASP A 87 18.38 -0.75 -9.63
CA ASP A 87 19.49 -0.39 -8.72
C ASP A 87 19.10 0.72 -7.72
N LYS A 88 18.12 1.55 -8.07
CA LYS A 88 17.58 2.61 -7.21
C LYS A 88 16.53 2.10 -6.23
N ILE A 89 15.81 1.03 -6.56
CA ILE A 89 14.80 0.41 -5.68
C ILE A 89 15.44 -0.10 -4.41
N SER A 90 16.56 -0.83 -4.55
CA SER A 90 17.34 -1.36 -3.42
C SER A 90 17.90 -0.27 -2.49
N LYS A 91 17.78 1.01 -2.82
CA LYS A 91 18.30 2.13 -2.01
C LYS A 91 17.18 3.00 -1.45
N ASN A 92 15.92 2.69 -1.73
CA ASN A 92 14.78 3.51 -1.36
C ASN A 92 14.30 3.20 0.08
N PRO A 93 14.29 4.15 1.04
CA PRO A 93 13.86 3.91 2.42
C PRO A 93 12.35 3.66 2.60
N TRP A 94 11.50 3.96 1.60
CA TRP A 94 10.04 3.92 1.71
C TRP A 94 9.42 2.52 1.56
N SER A 95 10.20 1.50 1.19
CA SER A 95 9.77 0.11 1.02
C SER A 95 9.57 -0.67 2.33
N ASN A 96 9.96 -0.07 3.46
CA ASN A 96 10.16 -0.76 4.74
C ASN A 96 8.89 -1.13 5.51
N ASP A 97 7.70 -0.69 5.10
CA ASP A 97 6.44 -1.08 5.74
C ASP A 97 5.74 -2.16 4.91
N SER A 98 6.36 -3.34 4.86
CA SER A 98 5.85 -4.50 4.12
C SER A 98 5.12 -5.48 5.03
N PHE A 99 3.97 -5.95 4.55
CA PHE A 99 3.23 -7.06 5.11
C PHE A 99 2.92 -8.03 3.97
N PRO A 100 3.02 -9.36 4.16
CA PRO A 100 2.90 -10.31 3.06
C PRO A 100 1.44 -10.50 2.63
N MET A 101 1.12 -10.47 1.32
CA MET A 101 0.07 -11.34 0.73
C MET A 101 -0.04 -11.41 -0.82
N LEU A 102 0.11 -12.65 -1.29
CA LEU A 102 -0.46 -13.50 -2.37
C LEU A 102 -1.68 -13.09 -3.25
N SER A 103 -1.71 -11.99 -4.02
CA SER A 103 -2.87 -11.71 -4.92
C SER A 103 -2.57 -11.12 -6.30
N ILE A 104 -1.48 -11.55 -6.94
CA ILE A 104 -1.09 -11.07 -8.28
C ILE A 104 -0.79 -12.22 -9.25
N HIS A 105 -0.92 -13.46 -8.78
CA HIS A 105 -0.41 -14.65 -9.45
C HIS A 105 -1.24 -15.14 -10.64
N GLN A 106 -2.39 -14.53 -10.95
CA GLN A 106 -3.27 -15.05 -12.00
C GLN A 106 -3.06 -14.40 -13.38
N ASP A 107 -2.55 -13.16 -13.45
CA ASP A 107 -2.16 -12.53 -14.75
C ASP A 107 -1.22 -11.31 -14.57
N LEU A 108 -0.02 -11.54 -14.04
CA LEU A 108 0.95 -10.47 -13.77
C LEU A 108 1.35 -9.72 -15.05
N LYS A 109 1.49 -10.41 -16.19
CA LYS A 109 1.84 -9.79 -17.49
C LYS A 109 0.79 -8.78 -17.94
N SER A 110 -0.49 -9.16 -17.91
CA SER A 110 -1.57 -8.26 -18.30
C SER A 110 -1.64 -7.05 -17.38
N ILE A 111 -1.42 -7.25 -16.07
CA ILE A 111 -1.39 -6.16 -15.09
C ILE A 111 -0.22 -5.20 -15.37
N ILE A 112 0.98 -5.72 -15.63
CA ILE A 112 2.15 -4.93 -16.00
C ILE A 112 1.88 -4.12 -17.28
N GLN A 113 1.30 -4.76 -18.30
CA GLN A 113 0.96 -4.10 -19.57
C GLN A 113 -0.09 -2.99 -19.39
N GLN A 114 -1.13 -3.25 -18.60
CA GLN A 114 -2.17 -2.27 -18.30
C GLN A 114 -1.61 -1.09 -17.51
N THR A 115 -0.74 -1.36 -16.53
CA THR A 115 -0.08 -0.33 -15.72
C THR A 115 0.87 0.52 -16.56
N GLY A 116 1.67 -0.09 -17.45
CA GLY A 116 2.50 0.63 -18.41
C GLY A 116 1.70 1.57 -19.31
N LYS A 117 0.57 1.10 -19.84
CA LYS A 117 -0.34 1.95 -20.63
C LYS A 117 -0.95 3.08 -19.81
N PHE A 118 -1.32 2.81 -18.57
CA PHE A 118 -1.88 3.80 -17.66
C PHE A 118 -0.88 4.93 -17.34
N LEU A 119 0.39 4.57 -17.15
CA LEU A 119 1.48 5.52 -16.85
C LEU A 119 2.06 6.19 -18.11
N ASP A 120 1.41 6.06 -19.27
CA ASP A 120 1.91 6.51 -20.58
C ASP A 120 3.34 6.02 -20.89
N HIS A 121 3.67 4.84 -20.38
CA HIS A 121 4.98 4.20 -20.48
C HIS A 121 4.86 2.78 -21.03
N PRO A 122 4.50 2.61 -22.31
CA PRO A 122 4.31 1.29 -22.91
C PRO A 122 5.61 0.49 -22.89
N LEU A 123 5.56 -0.69 -22.26
CA LEU A 123 6.71 -1.57 -22.07
C LEU A 123 6.90 -2.51 -23.26
N SER A 124 8.15 -2.80 -23.60
CA SER A 124 8.48 -3.83 -24.59
C SER A 124 8.33 -5.24 -24.01
N THR A 125 8.26 -6.27 -24.85
CA THR A 125 8.18 -7.66 -24.37
C THR A 125 9.36 -8.03 -23.45
N PRO A 126 10.62 -7.68 -23.76
CA PRO A 126 11.74 -7.86 -22.83
C PRO A 126 11.54 -7.19 -21.47
N ASP A 127 11.06 -5.94 -21.47
CA ASP A 127 10.82 -5.16 -20.24
C ASP A 127 9.76 -5.82 -19.35
N ILE A 128 8.69 -6.34 -19.96
CA ILE A 128 7.63 -7.06 -19.26
C ILE A 128 8.17 -8.34 -18.61
N LEU A 129 9.02 -9.10 -19.32
CA LEU A 129 9.62 -10.32 -18.77
C LEU A 129 10.59 -10.02 -17.64
N GLN A 130 11.40 -8.97 -17.77
CA GLN A 130 12.32 -8.54 -16.73
C GLN A 130 11.57 -8.07 -15.48
N LEU A 131 10.50 -7.29 -15.67
CA LEU A 131 9.68 -6.84 -14.56
C LEU A 131 8.90 -7.99 -13.91
N GLU A 132 8.40 -8.95 -14.69
CA GLU A 132 7.74 -10.16 -14.17
C GLU A 132 8.70 -10.99 -13.29
N ASP A 133 9.95 -11.16 -13.71
CA ASP A 133 10.97 -11.88 -12.94
C ASP A 133 11.34 -11.15 -11.63
N HIS A 134 11.50 -9.82 -11.70
CA HIS A 134 11.74 -8.99 -10.52
C HIS A 134 10.56 -9.04 -9.54
N LEU A 135 9.34 -8.96 -10.08
CA LEU A 135 8.07 -9.06 -9.38
C LEU A 135 7.63 -10.52 -9.21
N SER A 136 8.56 -11.47 -9.11
CA SER A 136 8.27 -12.86 -8.77
C SER A 136 8.38 -13.08 -7.26
N PHE A 137 7.70 -14.12 -6.76
CA PHE A 137 7.74 -14.46 -5.34
C PHE A 137 9.17 -14.73 -4.85
N GLU A 138 9.97 -15.43 -5.64
CA GLU A 138 11.35 -15.78 -5.28
C GLU A 138 12.23 -14.51 -5.18
N SER A 139 12.20 -13.65 -6.19
CA SER A 139 13.00 -12.42 -6.22
C SER A 139 12.66 -11.47 -5.06
N MET A 140 11.37 -11.30 -4.76
CA MET A 140 10.93 -10.36 -3.74
C MET A 140 11.04 -10.92 -2.33
N LYS A 141 11.03 -12.26 -2.17
CA LYS A 141 11.33 -12.90 -0.89
C LYS A 141 12.79 -12.70 -0.49
N GLU A 142 13.71 -12.66 -1.45
CA GLU A 142 15.13 -12.43 -1.22
C GLU A 142 15.49 -10.95 -1.08
N ASN A 143 14.56 -10.05 -1.43
CA ASN A 143 14.76 -8.61 -1.30
C ASN A 143 14.81 -8.23 0.19
N GLN A 144 16.00 -7.84 0.68
CA GLN A 144 16.23 -7.47 2.09
C GLN A 144 15.25 -6.41 2.62
N HIS A 145 14.70 -5.56 1.75
CA HIS A 145 13.74 -4.52 2.13
C HIS A 145 12.30 -5.03 2.32
N ILE A 146 12.01 -6.23 1.85
CA ILE A 146 10.69 -6.89 1.92
C ILE A 146 10.77 -8.09 2.88
N ALA A 147 11.92 -8.76 2.95
CA ALA A 147 12.14 -10.01 3.68
C ALA A 147 12.15 -9.86 5.21
N ASP A 148 12.55 -8.71 5.77
CA ASP A 148 12.63 -8.47 7.22
C ASP A 148 11.27 -8.46 7.94
N SER A 149 10.18 -8.70 7.19
CA SER A 149 8.79 -8.68 7.65
C SER A 149 7.98 -9.94 7.29
N CYS A 150 8.64 -10.99 6.78
CA CYS A 150 8.04 -12.32 6.55
C CYS A 150 8.18 -13.25 7.76
#